data_AF-A0A2D9U1C0-F1
#
_entry.id   AF-A0A2D9U1C0-F1
#
_cell.length_a   1.000
_cell.length_b   1.000
_cell.length_c   1.000
_cell.angle_alpha   90.00
_cell.angle_beta   90.00
_cell.angle_gamma   90.00
#
_symmetry.space_group_name_H-M   'P 1'
#
loop_
_entity.id
_entity.type
_entity.pdbx_description
1 polymer ?
#
loop_
_entity_poly.entity_id
_entity_poly.type
_entity_poly.pdbx_seq_one_letter_code
_entity_poly.pdbx_strand_id
1 'polypeptide(L)'
;MLTIEGSASLNLVKEQIDESLSIAESNLEQFVEEPENEARLKAAIEQFALIKGVFKLINLPGASLLSEELEQLGHKILAHHDKNNEKELAAISNAIMVLIHYLEYVEVKKQALPVLLIPTINEVRFFLNRSLITESVFFDLGENNPPRPPKPDAATPDIAQLQASGRRLRHMYQVGLLGILRNESISANAKMMSRAVSRIDALCGNTPISKLWWLTQAVLEAIGQEAVELNTARKSLLGMVDRQIKNVVHLGEGALNKEPAKPTVQECVYIASLAGPVGENLKQVTELFKLETGGLTDASLRHEREILRGPGGTVIRSVAEALAEELNHIKDALDLGARGASGDDEGFDGIADSMRKVANTLIMLGLSKAAGLFKEKSDVVRNWSAEDIDPESEEFNTVADALLYVENSIATLSPRRGPDSNLYSSKAEEAIHDGISVTQLDDARRVVVGEARAGLSLAKRAITSFMDSNWDGMHLNNVPVTLKSVWGGLVFLQLQRAAAVVNSCEAFIENKLIKDRSETPTPALMETLADAITSVDYYLEGMEDDKPIGEGIMDVAEESMQELGFPVKAA
;
A
#
# COMPACT_ATOMS: atom_id res chain seq x y z
N MET A 1 4.12 12.71 11.47
CA MET A 1 4.47 11.55 10.61
C MET A 1 5.19 10.48 11.43
N LEU A 2 4.55 9.35 11.75
CA LEU A 2 5.23 8.18 12.35
C LEU A 2 5.84 7.37 11.20
N THR A 3 7.15 7.41 11.02
CA THR A 3 7.91 6.43 10.23
C THR A 3 7.67 5.05 10.85
N ILE A 4 7.08 4.13 10.10
CA ILE A 4 6.55 2.87 10.61
C ILE A 4 7.67 1.83 10.67
N GLU A 5 8.14 1.51 11.88
CA GLU A 5 8.98 0.32 12.15
C GLU A 5 8.27 -1.01 11.75
N GLY A 6 6.95 -0.98 11.61
CA GLY A 6 6.11 -2.15 11.34
C GLY A 6 6.15 -2.74 9.93
N SER A 7 6.62 -2.04 8.88
CA SER A 7 6.63 -2.62 7.51
C SER A 7 7.71 -3.69 7.34
N ALA A 8 8.86 -3.52 7.98
CA ALA A 8 9.93 -4.53 8.01
C ALA A 8 9.52 -5.74 8.88
N SER A 9 8.86 -5.50 10.01
CA SER A 9 8.35 -6.57 10.88
C SER A 9 7.17 -7.32 10.29
N LEU A 10 6.30 -6.67 9.51
CA LEU A 10 5.18 -7.34 8.83
C LEU A 10 5.68 -8.42 7.87
N ASN A 11 6.71 -8.13 7.07
CA ASN A 11 7.27 -9.10 6.12
C ASN A 11 7.78 -10.38 6.80
N LEU A 12 8.29 -10.29 8.02
CA LEU A 12 8.80 -11.45 8.77
C LEU A 12 7.68 -12.36 9.28
N VAL A 13 6.51 -11.81 9.56
CA VAL A 13 5.40 -12.52 10.23
C VAL A 13 4.20 -12.72 9.29
N LYS A 14 4.25 -12.19 8.05
CA LYS A 14 3.13 -12.20 7.11
C LYS A 14 2.67 -13.61 6.77
N GLU A 15 3.58 -14.52 6.43
CA GLU A 15 3.24 -15.90 6.09
C GLU A 15 2.46 -16.59 7.23
N GLN A 16 2.87 -16.34 8.49
CA GLN A 16 2.17 -16.87 9.66
C GLN A 16 0.79 -16.26 9.85
N ILE A 17 0.63 -14.95 9.58
CA ILE A 17 -0.66 -14.26 9.68
C ILE A 17 -1.60 -14.75 8.57
N ASP A 18 -1.11 -14.89 7.35
CA ASP A 18 -1.87 -15.37 6.20
C ASP A 18 -2.31 -16.84 6.43
N GLU A 19 -1.43 -17.69 6.97
CA GLU A 19 -1.77 -19.06 7.37
C GLU A 19 -2.86 -19.07 8.46
N SER A 20 -2.71 -18.28 9.53
CA SER A 20 -3.72 -18.17 10.58
C SER A 20 -5.07 -17.67 10.07
N LEU A 21 -5.08 -16.72 9.14
CA LEU A 21 -6.31 -16.20 8.52
C LEU A 21 -6.97 -17.27 7.63
N SER A 22 -6.20 -18.02 6.85
CA SER A 22 -6.69 -19.12 6.02
C SER A 22 -7.27 -20.26 6.89
N ILE A 23 -6.62 -20.60 8.00
CA ILE A 23 -7.15 -21.57 8.97
C ILE A 23 -8.46 -21.08 9.59
N ALA A 24 -8.55 -19.78 9.93
CA ALA A 24 -9.77 -19.21 10.49
C ALA A 24 -10.92 -19.26 9.47
N GLU A 25 -10.67 -18.87 8.21
CA GLU A 25 -11.63 -18.91 7.12
C GLU A 25 -12.13 -20.33 6.85
N SER A 26 -11.23 -21.30 6.70
CA SER A 26 -11.61 -22.70 6.44
C SER A 26 -12.45 -23.30 7.57
N ASN A 27 -12.13 -22.98 8.83
CA ASN A 27 -12.94 -23.42 9.97
C ASN A 27 -14.32 -22.75 10.00
N LEU A 28 -14.44 -21.50 9.56
CA LEU A 28 -15.72 -20.80 9.46
C LEU A 28 -16.60 -21.40 8.34
N GLU A 29 -16.02 -21.69 7.18
CA GLU A 29 -16.72 -22.36 6.08
C GLU A 29 -17.27 -23.73 6.53
N GLN A 30 -16.44 -24.53 7.18
CA GLN A 30 -16.87 -25.83 7.72
C GLN A 30 -17.92 -25.70 8.82
N PHE A 31 -17.89 -24.62 9.62
CA PHE A 31 -18.94 -24.35 10.61
C PHE A 31 -20.26 -23.90 9.96
N VAL A 32 -20.22 -23.23 8.81
CA VAL A 32 -21.43 -22.91 8.03
C VAL A 32 -22.08 -24.19 7.49
N GLU A 33 -21.28 -25.16 7.05
CA GLU A 33 -21.77 -26.47 6.59
C GLU A 33 -22.25 -27.37 7.75
N GLU A 34 -21.53 -27.37 8.88
CA GLU A 34 -21.81 -28.16 10.07
C GLU A 34 -21.99 -27.28 11.32
N PRO A 35 -23.15 -26.60 11.50
CA PRO A 35 -23.36 -25.68 12.61
C PRO A 35 -23.25 -26.33 14.00
N GLU A 36 -23.51 -27.65 14.12
CA GLU A 36 -23.45 -28.38 15.39
C GLU A 36 -22.01 -28.51 15.94
N ASN A 37 -20.99 -28.29 15.08
CA ASN A 37 -19.59 -28.47 15.44
C ASN A 37 -18.96 -27.18 15.98
N GLU A 38 -19.32 -26.80 17.21
CA GLU A 38 -18.77 -25.60 17.88
C GLU A 38 -17.24 -25.55 17.97
N ALA A 39 -16.55 -26.70 17.87
CA ALA A 39 -15.10 -26.76 17.92
C ALA A 39 -14.45 -25.98 16.77
N ARG A 40 -15.11 -25.93 15.60
CA ARG A 40 -14.65 -25.18 14.42
C ARG A 40 -14.65 -23.68 14.68
N LEU A 41 -15.75 -23.16 15.22
CA LEU A 41 -15.85 -21.75 15.57
C LEU A 41 -14.89 -21.36 16.71
N LYS A 42 -14.69 -22.24 17.70
CA LYS A 42 -13.68 -22.04 18.76
C LYS A 42 -12.27 -21.95 18.19
N ALA A 43 -11.90 -22.84 17.25
CA ALA A 43 -10.61 -22.79 16.57
C ALA A 43 -10.41 -21.48 15.78
N ALA A 44 -11.44 -20.98 15.09
CA ALA A 44 -11.37 -19.69 14.39
C ALA A 44 -11.17 -18.51 15.37
N ILE A 45 -11.84 -18.52 16.52
CA ILE A 45 -11.68 -17.49 17.57
C ILE A 45 -10.25 -17.49 18.13
N GLU A 46 -9.66 -18.66 18.34
CA GLU A 46 -8.27 -18.79 18.79
C GLU A 46 -7.30 -18.16 17.78
N GLN A 47 -7.53 -18.35 16.47
CA GLN A 47 -6.75 -17.67 15.43
C GLN A 47 -6.90 -16.15 15.50
N PHE A 48 -8.12 -15.62 15.70
CA PHE A 48 -8.33 -14.17 15.87
C PHE A 48 -7.59 -13.59 17.08
N ALA A 49 -7.54 -14.32 18.19
CA ALA A 49 -6.79 -13.92 19.37
C ALA A 49 -5.26 -13.93 19.13
N LEU A 50 -4.76 -14.92 18.38
CA LEU A 50 -3.35 -15.01 17.99
C LEU A 50 -2.93 -13.84 17.10
N ILE A 51 -3.63 -13.62 15.98
CA ILE A 51 -3.31 -12.53 15.04
C ILE A 51 -3.44 -11.16 15.72
N LYS A 52 -4.41 -10.97 16.62
CA LYS A 52 -4.54 -9.75 17.44
C LYS A 52 -3.29 -9.48 18.25
N GLY A 53 -2.69 -10.52 18.87
CA GLY A 53 -1.44 -10.43 19.60
C GLY A 53 -0.28 -10.01 18.69
N VAL A 54 -0.18 -10.65 17.53
CA VAL A 54 0.84 -10.32 16.52
C VAL A 54 0.70 -8.86 16.05
N PHE A 55 -0.51 -8.41 15.71
CA PHE A 55 -0.76 -7.02 15.28
C PHE A 55 -0.41 -5.97 16.34
N LYS A 56 -0.56 -6.30 17.64
CA LYS A 56 -0.09 -5.43 18.72
C LYS A 56 1.43 -5.32 18.75
N LEU A 57 2.14 -6.44 18.54
CA LEU A 57 3.61 -6.46 18.53
C LEU A 57 4.20 -5.68 17.35
N ILE A 58 3.60 -5.78 16.16
CA ILE A 58 4.06 -5.06 14.96
C ILE A 58 3.44 -3.66 14.81
N ASN A 59 2.75 -3.16 15.84
CA ASN A 59 2.13 -1.83 15.91
C ASN A 59 1.16 -1.52 14.74
N LEU A 60 0.26 -2.45 14.42
CA LEU A 60 -0.86 -2.26 13.50
C LEU A 60 -2.18 -2.12 14.27
N PRO A 61 -2.50 -0.92 14.81
CA PRO A 61 -3.62 -0.75 15.75
C PRO A 61 -4.99 -0.98 15.09
N GLY A 62 -5.15 -0.67 13.81
CA GLY A 62 -6.39 -0.92 13.07
C GLY A 62 -6.70 -2.40 12.92
N ALA A 63 -5.69 -3.19 12.51
CA ALA A 63 -5.79 -4.63 12.37
C ALA A 63 -6.05 -5.30 13.72
N SER A 64 -5.33 -4.87 14.77
CA SER A 64 -5.53 -5.37 16.14
C SER A 64 -6.96 -5.13 16.65
N LEU A 65 -7.52 -3.93 16.41
CA LEU A 65 -8.88 -3.61 16.82
C LEU A 65 -9.92 -4.44 16.05
N LEU A 66 -9.73 -4.63 14.74
CA LEU A 66 -10.61 -5.48 13.95
C LEU A 66 -10.60 -6.93 14.45
N SER A 67 -9.42 -7.52 14.68
CA SER A 67 -9.29 -8.88 15.20
C SER A 67 -9.93 -9.04 16.58
N GLU A 68 -9.87 -8.01 17.44
CA GLU A 68 -10.56 -8.02 18.74
C GLU A 68 -12.09 -8.03 18.61
N GLU A 69 -12.65 -7.25 17.68
CA GLU A 69 -14.11 -7.26 17.46
C GLU A 69 -14.55 -8.58 16.78
N LEU A 70 -13.72 -9.20 15.94
CA LEU A 70 -14.00 -10.52 15.34
C LEU A 70 -14.01 -11.64 16.39
N GLU A 71 -13.01 -11.66 17.29
CA GLU A 71 -12.96 -12.55 18.45
C GLU A 71 -14.26 -12.48 19.26
N GLN A 72 -14.74 -11.27 19.54
CA GLN A 72 -15.94 -11.04 20.33
C GLN A 72 -17.23 -11.38 19.58
N LEU A 73 -17.28 -11.17 18.26
CA LEU A 73 -18.41 -11.59 17.44
C LEU A 73 -18.50 -13.12 17.39
N GLY A 74 -17.37 -13.82 17.25
CA GLY A 74 -17.31 -15.28 17.35
C GLY A 74 -17.82 -15.80 18.69
N HIS A 75 -17.39 -15.20 19.82
CA HIS A 75 -17.91 -15.56 21.14
C HIS A 75 -19.42 -15.32 21.29
N LYS A 76 -19.95 -14.24 20.68
CA LYS A 76 -21.39 -13.97 20.68
C LYS A 76 -22.17 -15.03 19.90
N ILE A 77 -21.64 -15.48 18.75
CA ILE A 77 -22.25 -16.55 17.93
C ILE A 77 -22.27 -17.86 18.74
N LEU A 78 -21.17 -18.23 19.38
CA LEU A 78 -21.09 -19.40 20.26
C LEU A 78 -22.12 -19.37 21.40
N ALA A 79 -22.33 -18.20 22.02
CA ALA A 79 -23.28 -18.05 23.11
C ALA A 79 -24.77 -18.05 22.67
N HIS A 80 -25.03 -17.88 21.37
CA HIS A 80 -26.37 -17.73 20.81
C HIS A 80 -26.59 -18.68 19.61
N HIS A 81 -26.29 -19.95 19.84
CA HIS A 81 -26.29 -21.04 18.86
C HIS A 81 -27.64 -21.23 18.09
N ASP A 82 -28.75 -20.69 18.61
CA ASP A 82 -30.12 -20.89 18.09
C ASP A 82 -30.58 -19.88 17.01
N LYS A 83 -29.78 -18.88 16.64
CA LYS A 83 -30.21 -17.82 15.72
C LYS A 83 -29.58 -17.96 14.34
N ASN A 84 -30.32 -17.48 13.34
CA ASN A 84 -29.89 -17.34 11.95
C ASN A 84 -28.68 -16.40 11.85
N ASN A 85 -27.49 -16.93 12.17
CA ASN A 85 -26.22 -16.21 12.30
C ASN A 85 -25.50 -16.04 10.95
N GLU A 86 -26.16 -16.34 9.82
CA GLU A 86 -25.61 -16.23 8.47
C GLU A 86 -25.04 -14.83 8.19
N LYS A 87 -25.71 -13.78 8.68
CA LYS A 87 -25.27 -12.39 8.48
C LYS A 87 -24.04 -12.05 9.31
N GLU A 88 -23.99 -12.53 10.54
CA GLU A 88 -22.83 -12.38 11.42
C GLU A 88 -21.61 -13.14 10.87
N LEU A 89 -21.80 -14.36 10.38
CA LEU A 89 -20.74 -15.15 9.75
C LEU A 89 -20.25 -14.50 8.45
N ALA A 90 -21.16 -14.02 7.59
CA ALA A 90 -20.79 -13.26 6.40
C ALA A 90 -20.00 -11.99 6.73
N ALA A 91 -20.34 -11.30 7.83
CA ALA A 91 -19.59 -10.14 8.29
C ALA A 91 -18.17 -10.51 8.76
N ILE A 92 -17.99 -11.68 9.40
CA ILE A 92 -16.67 -12.19 9.76
C ILE A 92 -15.86 -12.52 8.50
N SER A 93 -16.42 -13.24 7.53
CA SER A 93 -15.73 -13.56 6.27
C SER A 93 -15.33 -12.30 5.50
N ASN A 94 -16.23 -11.32 5.37
CA ASN A 94 -15.91 -10.02 4.76
C ASN A 94 -14.77 -9.30 5.51
N ALA A 95 -14.77 -9.37 6.84
CA ALA A 95 -13.72 -8.76 7.64
C ALA A 95 -12.36 -9.45 7.50
N ILE A 96 -12.32 -10.78 7.37
CA ILE A 96 -11.11 -11.53 7.04
C ILE A 96 -10.56 -11.07 5.69
N MET A 97 -11.41 -11.04 4.65
CA MET A 97 -11.01 -10.58 3.31
C MET A 97 -10.44 -9.15 3.34
N VAL A 98 -11.12 -8.21 4.00
CA VAL A 98 -10.64 -6.82 4.13
C VAL A 98 -9.32 -6.76 4.90
N LEU A 99 -9.15 -7.61 5.92
CA LEU A 99 -7.91 -7.68 6.69
C LEU A 99 -6.75 -8.19 5.82
N ILE A 100 -6.95 -9.23 5.01
CA ILE A 100 -5.96 -9.73 4.04
C ILE A 100 -5.55 -8.60 3.07
N HIS A 101 -6.53 -7.94 2.45
CA HIS A 101 -6.27 -6.82 1.54
C HIS A 101 -5.53 -5.67 2.25
N TYR A 102 -5.80 -5.44 3.53
CA TYR A 102 -5.11 -4.42 4.29
C TYR A 102 -3.64 -4.78 4.55
N LEU A 103 -3.31 -6.05 4.78
CA LEU A 103 -1.92 -6.48 4.93
C LEU A 103 -1.16 -6.35 3.60
N GLU A 104 -1.77 -6.74 2.48
CA GLU A 104 -1.23 -6.50 1.14
C GLU A 104 -1.02 -5.00 0.87
N TYR A 105 -2.00 -4.18 1.24
CA TYR A 105 -1.95 -2.72 1.13
C TYR A 105 -0.74 -2.13 1.87
N VAL A 106 -0.56 -2.51 3.15
CA VAL A 106 0.55 -2.04 3.98
C VAL A 106 1.89 -2.50 3.41
N GLU A 107 1.94 -3.71 2.84
CA GLU A 107 3.13 -4.25 2.22
C GLU A 107 3.54 -3.46 0.98
N VAL A 108 2.59 -3.16 0.09
CA VAL A 108 2.84 -2.49 -1.19
C VAL A 108 3.13 -1.00 -0.98
N LYS A 109 2.30 -0.30 -0.20
CA LYS A 109 2.41 1.16 0.02
C LYS A 109 3.46 1.53 1.06
N LYS A 110 3.99 0.56 1.82
CA LYS A 110 4.88 0.78 2.98
C LYS A 110 4.32 1.78 3.99
N GLN A 111 3.00 1.96 4.01
CA GLN A 111 2.29 2.89 4.87
C GLN A 111 1.05 2.21 5.46
N ALA A 112 0.92 2.27 6.78
CA ALA A 112 -0.25 1.78 7.49
C ALA A 112 -1.23 2.91 7.76
N LEU A 113 -2.46 2.77 7.24
CA LEU A 113 -3.56 3.69 7.46
C LEU A 113 -4.70 2.98 8.22
N PRO A 114 -4.68 2.98 9.57
CA PRO A 114 -5.68 2.28 10.39
C PRO A 114 -7.13 2.71 10.11
N VAL A 115 -7.32 3.95 9.67
CA VAL A 115 -8.65 4.52 9.36
C VAL A 115 -9.36 3.82 8.19
N LEU A 116 -8.62 3.07 7.35
CA LEU A 116 -9.21 2.29 6.26
C LEU A 116 -10.09 1.13 6.77
N LEU A 117 -9.78 0.59 7.96
CA LEU A 117 -10.49 -0.54 8.55
C LEU A 117 -11.76 -0.14 9.34
N ILE A 118 -11.93 1.15 9.65
CA ILE A 118 -13.06 1.67 10.45
C ILE A 118 -14.44 1.23 9.92
N PRO A 119 -14.74 1.27 8.60
CA PRO A 119 -16.05 0.83 8.10
C PRO A 119 -16.36 -0.63 8.44
N THR A 120 -15.39 -1.53 8.25
CA THR A 120 -15.51 -2.96 8.54
C THR A 120 -15.59 -3.21 10.05
N ILE A 121 -14.78 -2.51 10.85
CA ILE A 121 -14.88 -2.57 12.32
C ILE A 121 -16.29 -2.15 12.78
N ASN A 122 -16.84 -1.10 12.19
CA ASN A 122 -18.18 -0.61 12.50
C ASN A 122 -19.29 -1.58 12.07
N GLU A 123 -19.10 -2.31 10.97
CA GLU A 123 -20.00 -3.39 10.55
C GLU A 123 -20.03 -4.53 11.59
N VAL A 124 -18.86 -5.01 12.03
CA VAL A 124 -18.75 -6.02 13.09
C VAL A 124 -19.36 -5.51 14.41
N ARG A 125 -19.08 -4.26 14.79
CA ARG A 125 -19.63 -3.63 16.00
C ARG A 125 -21.14 -3.45 15.96
N PHE A 126 -21.72 -3.25 14.77
CA PHE A 126 -23.17 -3.21 14.59
C PHE A 126 -23.79 -4.56 14.97
N PHE A 127 -23.23 -5.67 14.49
CA PHE A 127 -23.68 -7.00 14.91
C PHE A 127 -23.44 -7.27 16.39
N LEU A 128 -22.42 -6.69 17.01
CA LEU A 128 -22.20 -6.76 18.46
C LEU A 128 -23.13 -5.87 19.30
N ASN A 129 -24.01 -5.07 18.69
CA ASN A 129 -24.82 -4.04 19.35
C ASN A 129 -23.98 -3.01 20.13
N ARG A 130 -22.79 -2.67 19.61
CA ARG A 130 -21.88 -1.70 20.23
C ARG A 130 -21.99 -0.34 19.56
N SER A 131 -21.56 0.69 20.29
CA SER A 131 -21.45 2.03 19.72
C SER A 131 -20.39 2.06 18.62
N LEU A 132 -20.71 2.69 17.50
CA LEU A 132 -19.81 2.88 16.37
C LEU A 132 -18.62 3.75 16.77
N ILE A 133 -17.46 3.45 16.21
CA ILE A 133 -16.25 4.26 16.35
C ILE A 133 -16.16 5.30 15.25
N THR A 134 -15.56 6.44 15.57
CA THR A 134 -15.30 7.52 14.63
C THR A 134 -13.95 7.34 13.95
N GLU A 135 -13.71 8.07 12.85
CA GLU A 135 -12.46 7.99 12.11
C GLU A 135 -11.28 8.55 12.92
N SER A 136 -11.53 9.42 13.89
CA SER A 136 -10.51 10.00 14.76
C SER A 136 -9.93 9.07 15.83
N VAL A 137 -10.39 7.82 15.95
CA VAL A 137 -9.93 6.92 17.03
C VAL A 137 -8.42 6.69 17.02
N PHE A 138 -7.81 6.67 15.84
CA PHE A 138 -6.35 6.53 15.68
C PHE A 138 -5.62 7.87 15.60
N PHE A 139 -6.34 8.98 15.71
CA PHE A 139 -5.77 10.32 15.62
C PHE A 139 -5.43 10.83 17.02
N ASP A 140 -4.20 10.67 17.47
CA ASP A 140 -3.79 11.17 18.78
C ASP A 140 -3.58 12.69 18.75
N LEU A 141 -4.34 13.40 19.59
CA LEU A 141 -4.13 14.84 19.86
C LEU A 141 -2.97 15.07 20.85
N GLY A 142 -2.46 14.02 21.49
CA GLY A 142 -1.51 14.08 22.60
C GLY A 142 -2.07 14.83 23.81
N GLU A 143 -1.18 15.35 24.66
CA GLU A 143 -1.55 16.30 25.73
C GLU A 143 -1.88 17.71 25.20
N ASN A 144 -1.65 17.96 23.91
CA ASN A 144 -1.84 19.24 23.25
C ASN A 144 -3.30 19.44 22.85
N ASN A 145 -4.17 19.63 23.84
CA ASN A 145 -5.54 20.08 23.65
C ASN A 145 -5.67 21.59 23.96
N PRO A 146 -5.07 22.50 23.16
CA PRO A 146 -5.00 23.92 23.51
C PRO A 146 -6.40 24.52 23.70
N PRO A 147 -6.58 25.45 24.67
CA PRO A 147 -7.82 26.19 24.76
C PRO A 147 -8.03 27.00 23.49
N ARG A 148 -9.29 27.36 23.21
CA ARG A 148 -9.61 28.24 22.10
C ARG A 148 -8.87 29.58 22.28
N PRO A 149 -8.31 30.18 21.22
CA PRO A 149 -7.78 31.54 21.28
C PRO A 149 -8.86 32.52 21.77
N PRO A 150 -8.54 33.44 22.69
CA PRO A 150 -9.53 34.38 23.22
C PRO A 150 -10.07 35.27 22.10
N LYS A 151 -11.40 35.44 22.05
CA LYS A 151 -12.02 36.39 21.11
C LYS A 151 -11.63 37.82 21.52
N PRO A 152 -11.11 38.67 20.62
CA PRO A 152 -10.68 40.03 20.94
C PRO A 152 -11.77 40.91 21.56
N ASP A 153 -13.03 40.72 21.13
CA ASP A 153 -14.21 41.48 21.57
C ASP A 153 -15.28 40.58 22.22
N ALA A 154 -14.88 39.63 23.07
CA ALA A 154 -15.84 38.73 23.72
C ALA A 154 -16.72 39.50 24.72
N ALA A 155 -17.97 39.78 24.35
CA ALA A 155 -18.97 40.24 25.30
C ALA A 155 -19.18 39.18 26.41
N THR A 156 -19.59 39.63 27.61
CA THR A 156 -20.03 38.73 28.68
C THR A 156 -21.18 37.84 28.18
N PRO A 157 -21.24 36.56 28.58
CA PRO A 157 -22.26 35.64 28.07
C PRO A 157 -23.67 36.18 28.36
N ASP A 158 -24.44 36.46 27.30
CA ASP A 158 -25.82 36.97 27.40
C ASP A 158 -26.81 35.79 27.38
N ILE A 159 -27.03 35.24 28.57
CA ILE A 159 -27.86 34.05 28.78
C ILE A 159 -29.34 34.34 28.50
N ALA A 160 -29.80 35.56 28.78
CA ALA A 160 -31.18 35.97 28.53
C ALA A 160 -31.46 36.02 27.03
N GLN A 161 -30.55 36.61 26.25
CA GLN A 161 -30.67 36.65 24.79
C GLN A 161 -30.46 35.28 24.15
N LEU A 162 -29.58 34.45 24.71
CA LEU A 162 -29.39 33.06 24.31
C LEU A 162 -30.65 32.21 24.50
N GLN A 163 -31.38 32.38 25.60
CA GLN A 163 -32.67 31.70 25.82
C GLN A 163 -33.77 32.23 24.90
N ALA A 164 -33.83 33.55 24.70
CA ALA A 164 -34.82 34.19 23.84
C ALA A 164 -34.64 33.84 22.35
N SER A 165 -33.40 33.86 21.86
CA SER A 165 -33.08 33.64 20.44
C SER A 165 -32.69 32.18 20.13
N GLY A 166 -32.34 31.40 21.16
CA GLY A 166 -31.80 30.05 21.02
C GLY A 166 -32.75 29.08 20.32
N ARG A 167 -34.05 29.17 20.55
CA ARG A 167 -35.05 28.35 19.83
C ARG A 167 -35.02 28.61 18.32
N ARG A 168 -34.92 29.87 17.90
CA ARG A 168 -34.86 30.27 16.50
C ARG A 168 -33.54 29.86 15.86
N LEU A 169 -32.42 30.07 16.55
CA LEU A 169 -31.08 29.69 16.07
C LEU A 169 -30.95 28.17 15.94
N ARG A 170 -31.45 27.41 16.92
CA ARG A 170 -31.50 25.95 16.84
C ARG A 170 -32.39 25.48 15.70
N HIS A 171 -33.56 26.08 15.50
CA HIS A 171 -34.41 25.72 14.37
C HIS A 171 -33.69 25.95 13.03
N MET A 172 -32.99 27.08 12.87
CA MET A 172 -32.16 27.35 11.69
C MET A 172 -31.07 26.28 11.48
N TYR A 173 -30.42 25.83 12.56
CA TYR A 173 -29.47 24.71 12.50
C TYR A 173 -30.14 23.41 12.05
N GLN A 174 -31.32 23.09 12.59
CA GLN A 174 -32.05 21.86 12.28
C GLN A 174 -32.54 21.80 10.83
N VAL A 175 -32.99 22.93 10.26
CA VAL A 175 -33.37 22.99 8.83
C VAL A 175 -32.16 22.66 7.96
N GLY A 176 -30.98 23.20 8.29
CA GLY A 176 -29.76 22.93 7.55
C GLY A 176 -29.28 21.50 7.72
N LEU A 177 -29.35 20.97 8.95
CA LEU A 177 -29.03 19.58 9.23
C LEU A 177 -29.91 18.62 8.43
N LEU A 178 -31.22 18.87 8.36
CA LEU A 178 -32.15 18.05 7.59
C LEU A 178 -31.80 18.05 6.09
N GLY A 179 -31.46 19.21 5.52
CA GLY A 179 -31.00 19.29 4.14
C GLY A 179 -29.71 18.52 3.90
N ILE A 180 -28.74 18.60 4.81
CA ILE A 180 -27.50 17.80 4.78
C ILE A 180 -27.78 16.29 4.88
N LEU A 181 -28.70 15.87 5.76
CA LEU A 181 -29.06 14.45 5.91
C LEU A 181 -29.71 13.88 4.65
N ARG A 182 -30.48 14.71 3.93
CA ARG A 182 -31.10 14.40 2.63
C ARG A 182 -30.16 14.53 1.42
N ASN A 183 -28.91 14.95 1.65
CA ASN A 183 -27.94 15.26 0.59
C ASN A 183 -28.43 16.36 -0.39
N GLU A 184 -29.26 17.29 0.09
CA GLU A 184 -29.78 18.41 -0.71
C GLU A 184 -28.93 19.66 -0.45
N SER A 185 -28.50 20.35 -1.50
CA SER A 185 -27.83 21.67 -1.44
C SER A 185 -26.82 21.80 -0.29
N ILE A 186 -25.86 20.87 -0.22
CA ILE A 186 -24.98 20.65 0.94
C ILE A 186 -24.26 21.95 1.35
N SER A 187 -23.65 22.66 0.40
CA SER A 187 -22.96 23.93 0.67
C SER A 187 -23.88 25.02 1.27
N ALA A 188 -25.09 25.17 0.73
CA ALA A 188 -26.05 26.17 1.23
C ALA A 188 -26.51 25.84 2.66
N ASN A 189 -26.79 24.56 2.92
CA ASN A 189 -27.22 24.08 4.23
C ASN A 189 -26.10 24.16 5.28
N ALA A 190 -24.86 23.83 4.91
CA ALA A 190 -23.68 24.01 5.76
C ALA A 190 -23.46 25.49 6.13
N LYS A 191 -23.60 26.41 5.17
CA LYS A 191 -23.53 27.87 5.42
C LYS A 191 -24.64 28.33 6.37
N MET A 192 -25.86 27.81 6.24
CA MET A 192 -26.96 28.14 7.15
C MET A 192 -26.71 27.64 8.58
N MET A 193 -26.19 26.42 8.73
CA MET A 193 -25.77 25.88 10.03
C MET A 193 -24.61 26.70 10.63
N SER A 194 -23.62 27.09 9.82
CA SER A 194 -22.48 27.89 10.27
C SER A 194 -22.93 29.25 10.81
N ARG A 195 -23.87 29.93 10.14
CA ARG A 195 -24.48 31.17 10.64
C ARG A 195 -25.22 30.98 11.97
N ALA A 196 -25.87 29.83 12.17
CA ALA A 196 -26.55 29.52 13.43
C ALA A 196 -25.54 29.36 14.56
N VAL A 197 -24.50 28.56 14.33
CA VAL A 197 -23.44 28.28 15.31
C VAL A 197 -22.64 29.53 15.62
N SER A 198 -22.31 30.37 14.63
CA SER A 198 -21.60 31.64 14.81
C SER A 198 -22.37 32.61 15.71
N ARG A 199 -23.69 32.72 15.53
CA ARG A 199 -24.54 33.55 16.42
C ARG A 199 -24.65 32.97 17.83
N ILE A 200 -24.75 31.65 17.97
CA ILE A 200 -24.74 30.99 19.28
C ILE A 200 -23.40 31.23 19.98
N ASP A 201 -22.30 31.12 19.24
CA ASP A 201 -20.94 31.35 19.73
C ASP A 201 -20.73 32.79 20.20
N ALA A 202 -21.27 33.78 19.48
CA ALA A 202 -21.22 35.18 19.90
C ALA A 202 -21.93 35.42 21.24
N LEU A 203 -23.07 34.76 21.46
CA LEU A 203 -23.87 34.88 22.70
C LEU A 203 -23.24 34.14 23.89
N CYS A 204 -22.42 33.11 23.64
CA CYS A 204 -21.76 32.30 24.69
C CYS A 204 -20.47 32.93 25.24
N GLY A 205 -19.93 34.00 24.63
CA GLY A 205 -18.68 34.65 25.09
C GLY A 205 -17.44 33.74 25.03
N ASN A 206 -16.52 33.90 25.99
CA ASN A 206 -15.33 33.06 26.18
C ASN A 206 -15.57 31.98 27.25
N THR A 207 -16.55 31.12 27.01
CA THR A 207 -16.86 29.98 27.90
C THR A 207 -16.20 28.68 27.41
N PRO A 208 -15.94 27.69 28.28
CA PRO A 208 -15.33 26.41 27.88
C PRO A 208 -16.03 25.72 26.70
N ILE A 209 -17.37 25.74 26.67
CA ILE A 209 -18.15 25.16 25.57
C ILE A 209 -17.94 25.88 24.22
N SER A 210 -17.48 27.12 24.23
CA SER A 210 -17.25 27.92 23.01
C SER A 210 -16.16 27.34 22.12
N LYS A 211 -15.30 26.46 22.65
CA LYS A 211 -14.38 25.66 21.84
C LYS A 211 -15.12 24.74 20.87
N LEU A 212 -16.23 24.13 21.30
CA LEU A 212 -17.04 23.26 20.45
C LEU A 212 -17.62 24.03 19.26
N TRP A 213 -18.12 25.24 19.48
CA TRP A 213 -18.75 26.05 18.43
C TRP A 213 -17.74 26.51 17.38
N TRP A 214 -16.53 26.87 17.81
CA TRP A 214 -15.44 27.21 16.91
C TRP A 214 -15.01 26.02 16.05
N LEU A 215 -14.79 24.86 16.66
CA LEU A 215 -14.44 23.64 15.93
C LEU A 215 -15.57 23.20 14.98
N THR A 216 -16.83 23.35 15.41
CA THR A 216 -18.00 23.07 14.56
C THR A 216 -18.05 24.01 13.35
N GLN A 217 -17.70 25.29 13.52
CA GLN A 217 -17.62 26.23 12.39
C GLN A 217 -16.54 25.80 11.39
N ALA A 218 -15.38 25.35 11.85
CA ALA A 218 -14.33 24.81 10.97
C ALA A 218 -14.79 23.55 10.20
N VAL A 219 -15.49 22.62 10.87
CA VAL A 219 -16.06 21.43 10.21
C VAL A 219 -17.14 21.81 9.18
N LEU A 220 -18.02 22.75 9.50
CA LEU A 220 -19.05 23.23 8.57
C LEU A 220 -18.46 24.02 7.40
N GLU A 221 -17.34 24.70 7.61
CA GLU A 221 -16.57 25.37 6.56
C GLU A 221 -15.95 24.34 5.60
N ALA A 222 -15.34 23.27 6.13
CA ALA A 222 -14.82 22.16 5.33
C ALA A 222 -15.90 21.49 4.47
N ILE A 223 -17.06 21.19 5.05
CA ILE A 223 -18.21 20.61 4.33
C ILE A 223 -18.77 21.60 3.31
N GLY A 224 -18.87 22.88 3.68
CA GLY A 224 -19.46 23.92 2.83
C GLY A 224 -18.64 24.24 1.59
N GLN A 225 -17.33 23.96 1.62
CA GLN A 225 -16.40 24.11 0.52
C GLN A 225 -16.11 22.80 -0.22
N GLU A 226 -16.82 21.72 0.13
CA GLU A 226 -16.69 20.38 -0.50
C GLU A 226 -15.29 19.76 -0.34
N ALA A 227 -14.50 20.23 0.64
CA ALA A 227 -13.19 19.65 0.96
C ALA A 227 -13.30 18.29 1.66
N VAL A 228 -14.46 17.99 2.25
CA VAL A 228 -14.73 16.76 3.02
C VAL A 228 -16.15 16.26 2.73
N GLU A 229 -16.30 14.96 2.47
CA GLU A 229 -17.63 14.35 2.23
C GLU A 229 -18.37 14.00 3.52
N LEU A 230 -19.68 13.81 3.39
CA LEU A 230 -20.55 13.44 4.49
C LEU A 230 -20.71 11.91 4.57
N ASN A 231 -20.00 11.28 5.50
CA ASN A 231 -20.23 9.90 5.91
C ASN A 231 -21.19 9.82 7.13
N THR A 232 -21.57 8.60 7.51
CA THR A 232 -22.49 8.36 8.65
C THR A 232 -21.96 8.92 9.98
N ALA A 233 -20.65 8.81 10.23
CA ALA A 233 -20.03 9.32 11.45
C ALA A 233 -20.08 10.86 11.52
N ARG A 234 -19.74 11.54 10.42
CA ARG A 234 -19.81 13.01 10.28
C ARG A 234 -21.25 13.52 10.39
N LYS A 235 -22.23 12.82 9.81
CA LYS A 235 -23.66 13.14 10.00
C LYS A 235 -24.10 12.99 11.46
N SER A 236 -23.62 11.94 12.15
CA SER A 236 -23.86 11.73 13.58
C SER A 236 -23.26 12.83 14.45
N LEU A 237 -22.03 13.28 14.14
CA LEU A 237 -21.36 14.41 14.80
C LEU A 237 -22.23 15.68 14.72
N LEU A 238 -22.72 16.03 13.53
CA LEU A 238 -23.59 17.19 13.33
C LEU A 238 -24.91 17.08 14.11
N GLY A 239 -25.49 15.88 14.21
CA GLY A 239 -26.67 15.63 15.04
C GLY A 239 -26.40 15.76 16.54
N MET A 240 -25.21 15.34 17.00
CA MET A 240 -24.79 15.50 18.39
C MET A 240 -24.55 16.98 18.75
N VAL A 241 -24.05 17.80 17.82
CA VAL A 241 -23.97 19.25 17.97
C VAL A 241 -25.36 19.87 18.21
N ASP A 242 -26.43 19.44 17.51
CA ASP A 242 -27.80 19.92 17.81
C ASP A 242 -28.22 19.60 19.26
N ARG A 243 -27.84 18.44 19.78
CA ARG A 243 -28.11 18.07 21.18
C ARG A 243 -27.36 18.99 22.15
N GLN A 244 -26.13 19.39 21.83
CA GLN A 244 -25.40 20.37 22.65
C GLN A 244 -26.01 21.77 22.56
N ILE A 245 -26.49 22.19 21.38
CA ILE A 245 -27.23 23.45 21.23
C ILE A 245 -28.48 23.41 22.12
N LYS A 246 -29.23 22.31 22.10
CA LYS A 246 -30.37 22.11 23.00
C LYS A 246 -29.97 22.28 24.46
N ASN A 247 -28.91 21.62 24.89
CA ASN A 247 -28.45 21.65 26.29
C ASN A 247 -28.10 23.08 26.72
N VAL A 248 -27.35 23.82 25.91
CA VAL A 248 -26.94 25.19 26.22
C VAL A 248 -28.14 26.15 26.24
N VAL A 249 -29.12 25.99 25.35
CA VAL A 249 -30.34 26.80 25.34
C VAL A 249 -31.26 26.53 26.53
N HIS A 250 -31.31 25.29 27.05
CA HIS A 250 -32.22 24.91 28.15
C HIS A 250 -31.60 24.96 29.55
N LEU A 251 -30.32 24.61 29.70
CA LEU A 251 -29.64 24.48 30.99
C LEU A 251 -28.78 25.70 31.35
N GLY A 252 -28.59 26.65 30.44
CA GLY A 252 -27.94 27.94 30.71
C GLY A 252 -26.52 27.80 31.27
N GLU A 253 -26.23 28.48 32.39
CA GLU A 253 -24.90 28.60 33.02
C GLU A 253 -24.19 27.25 33.25
N GLY A 254 -24.92 26.23 33.72
CA GLY A 254 -24.33 24.92 34.00
C GLY A 254 -23.81 24.21 32.74
N ALA A 255 -24.41 24.49 31.58
CA ALA A 255 -23.97 23.93 30.29
C ALA A 255 -22.86 24.77 29.64
N LEU A 256 -22.79 26.08 29.91
CA LEU A 256 -21.77 26.97 29.39
C LEU A 256 -20.37 26.67 29.96
N ASN A 257 -20.31 26.31 31.25
CA ASN A 257 -19.05 26.00 31.94
C ASN A 257 -18.56 24.56 31.71
N LYS A 258 -19.28 23.75 30.94
CA LYS A 258 -18.89 22.37 30.66
C LYS A 258 -17.96 22.30 29.46
N GLU A 259 -16.80 21.65 29.65
CA GLU A 259 -15.90 21.38 28.53
C GLU A 259 -16.50 20.37 27.54
N PRO A 260 -16.21 20.51 26.23
CA PRO A 260 -16.59 19.51 25.25
C PRO A 260 -15.87 18.19 25.52
N ALA A 261 -16.56 17.08 25.25
CA ALA A 261 -15.97 15.75 25.41
C ALA A 261 -14.74 15.60 24.50
N LYS A 262 -13.65 15.03 25.03
CA LYS A 262 -12.39 14.84 24.30
C LYS A 262 -12.58 14.16 22.92
N PRO A 263 -13.37 13.08 22.78
CA PRO A 263 -13.59 12.43 21.48
C PRO A 263 -14.26 13.35 20.44
N THR A 264 -15.12 14.28 20.89
CA THR A 264 -15.75 15.25 19.99
C THR A 264 -14.74 16.26 19.47
N VAL A 265 -13.85 16.74 20.33
CA VAL A 265 -12.77 17.65 19.92
C VAL A 265 -11.85 16.93 18.93
N GLN A 266 -11.46 15.70 19.25
CA GLN A 266 -10.62 14.84 18.41
C GLN A 266 -11.22 14.63 17.01
N GLU A 267 -12.52 14.33 16.92
CA GLU A 267 -13.20 14.16 15.63
C GLU A 267 -13.25 15.47 14.83
N CYS A 268 -13.57 16.60 15.47
CA CYS A 268 -13.59 17.88 14.75
C CYS A 268 -12.20 18.28 14.23
N VAL A 269 -11.14 18.05 15.03
CA VAL A 269 -9.77 18.37 14.63
C VAL A 269 -9.28 17.41 13.55
N TYR A 270 -9.64 16.13 13.62
CA TYR A 270 -9.35 15.16 12.57
C TYR A 270 -10.02 15.55 11.23
N ILE A 271 -11.28 15.97 11.24
CA ILE A 271 -11.95 16.46 10.03
C ILE A 271 -11.24 17.72 9.49
N ALA A 272 -10.79 18.61 10.38
CA ALA A 272 -10.04 19.81 9.98
C ALA A 272 -8.67 19.47 9.36
N SER A 273 -7.97 18.43 9.84
CA SER A 273 -6.69 18.01 9.25
C SER A 273 -6.86 17.45 7.83
N LEU A 274 -7.95 16.72 7.56
CA LEU A 274 -8.27 16.19 6.23
C LEU A 274 -8.67 17.27 5.22
N ALA A 275 -9.30 18.35 5.68
CA ALA A 275 -9.76 19.44 4.82
C ALA A 275 -8.61 20.35 4.35
N GLY A 276 -7.58 20.53 5.18
CA GLY A 276 -6.55 21.54 4.95
C GLY A 276 -7.00 22.98 5.28
N PRO A 277 -6.12 23.98 5.10
CA PRO A 277 -6.34 25.37 5.51
C PRO A 277 -7.26 26.15 4.55
N VAL A 278 -8.44 25.61 4.26
CA VAL A 278 -9.40 26.18 3.30
C VAL A 278 -10.42 27.04 4.06
N GLY A 279 -10.03 28.25 4.42
CA GLY A 279 -10.90 29.18 5.16
C GLY A 279 -10.29 29.73 6.45
N GLU A 280 -10.94 30.73 7.05
CA GLU A 280 -10.37 31.45 8.20
C GLU A 280 -10.38 30.60 9.47
N ASN A 281 -11.47 29.87 9.77
CA ASN A 281 -11.52 29.05 10.98
C ASN A 281 -10.63 27.82 10.85
N LEU A 282 -10.62 27.20 9.67
CA LEU A 282 -9.75 26.06 9.38
C LEU A 282 -8.27 26.43 9.50
N LYS A 283 -7.83 27.58 8.96
CA LYS A 283 -6.47 28.09 9.15
C LYS A 283 -6.11 28.23 10.63
N GLN A 284 -6.98 28.86 11.42
CA GLN A 284 -6.74 29.02 12.86
C GLN A 284 -6.64 27.67 13.59
N VAL A 285 -7.49 26.69 13.25
CA VAL A 285 -7.44 25.34 13.85
C VAL A 285 -6.15 24.62 13.44
N THR A 286 -5.80 24.66 12.15
CA THR A 286 -4.58 24.04 11.61
C THR A 286 -3.32 24.61 12.27
N GLU A 287 -3.22 25.94 12.41
CA GLU A 287 -2.09 26.61 13.05
C GLU A 287 -2.01 26.31 14.54
N LEU A 288 -3.15 26.37 15.26
CA LEU A 288 -3.18 26.17 16.71
C LEU A 288 -2.84 24.73 17.11
N PHE A 289 -3.39 23.76 16.39
CA PHE A 289 -3.15 22.34 16.65
C PHE A 289 -1.90 21.82 15.92
N LYS A 290 -1.17 22.68 15.19
CA LYS A 290 0.03 22.33 14.40
C LYS A 290 -0.20 21.10 13.52
N LEU A 291 -1.34 21.06 12.84
CA LEU A 291 -1.73 19.92 12.03
C LEU A 291 -0.80 19.82 10.81
N GLU A 292 -0.27 18.62 10.55
CA GLU A 292 0.46 18.31 9.31
C GLU A 292 -0.53 18.27 8.13
N THR A 293 -0.88 19.45 7.59
CA THR A 293 -1.71 19.57 6.39
C THR A 293 -0.85 19.35 5.16
N GLY A 294 -0.94 18.15 4.57
CA GLY A 294 -0.22 17.83 3.32
C GLY A 294 -0.03 16.33 3.05
N GLY A 295 -0.15 15.47 4.07
CA GLY A 295 0.03 14.02 3.90
C GLY A 295 -1.23 13.26 3.48
N LEU A 296 -2.35 13.46 4.20
CA LEU A 296 -3.60 12.72 4.00
C LEU A 296 -4.79 13.68 3.89
N THR A 297 -5.50 13.65 2.76
CA THR A 297 -6.73 14.41 2.51
C THR A 297 -7.94 13.47 2.52
N ASP A 298 -9.16 14.01 2.61
CA ASP A 298 -10.37 13.18 2.51
C ASP A 298 -10.50 12.49 1.13
N ALA A 299 -10.08 13.17 0.05
CA ALA A 299 -10.06 12.61 -1.30
C ALA A 299 -9.05 11.48 -1.44
N SER A 300 -7.82 11.66 -0.97
CA SER A 300 -6.81 10.59 -0.98
C SER A 300 -7.26 9.42 -0.12
N LEU A 301 -7.83 9.67 1.07
CA LEU A 301 -8.34 8.59 1.94
C LEU A 301 -9.44 7.77 1.26
N ARG A 302 -10.31 8.39 0.46
CA ARG A 302 -11.33 7.67 -0.32
C ARG A 302 -10.70 6.83 -1.43
N HIS A 303 -9.73 7.38 -2.15
CA HIS A 303 -8.99 6.63 -3.15
C HIS A 303 -8.30 5.39 -2.56
N GLU A 304 -7.63 5.53 -1.41
CA GLU A 304 -7.00 4.39 -0.72
C GLU A 304 -8.04 3.36 -0.23
N ARG A 305 -9.27 3.79 0.15
CA ARG A 305 -10.38 2.87 0.46
C ARG A 305 -10.90 2.11 -0.76
N GLU A 306 -10.95 2.75 -1.92
CA GLU A 306 -11.35 2.10 -3.17
C GLU A 306 -10.32 1.04 -3.57
N ILE A 307 -9.03 1.34 -3.43
CA ILE A 307 -7.94 0.37 -3.63
C ILE A 307 -8.13 -0.84 -2.70
N LEU A 308 -8.38 -0.60 -1.41
CA LEU A 308 -8.58 -1.67 -0.42
C LEU A 308 -9.82 -2.55 -0.72
N ARG A 309 -10.86 -1.95 -1.32
CA ARG A 309 -12.12 -2.63 -1.69
C ARG A 309 -12.09 -3.26 -3.09
N GLY A 310 -11.03 -3.03 -3.87
CA GLY A 310 -10.83 -3.68 -5.15
C GLY A 310 -10.61 -5.20 -5.00
N PRO A 311 -10.65 -5.96 -6.11
CA PRO A 311 -10.18 -7.35 -6.11
C PRO A 311 -8.76 -7.39 -5.52
N GLY A 312 -8.48 -8.32 -4.59
CA GLY A 312 -7.21 -8.38 -3.87
C GLY A 312 -6.00 -8.32 -4.78
N GLY A 313 -4.87 -7.80 -4.29
CA GLY A 313 -3.63 -7.70 -5.07
C GLY A 313 -3.14 -9.06 -5.54
N THR A 314 -3.45 -10.12 -4.78
CA THR A 314 -3.27 -11.52 -5.17
C THR A 314 -4.15 -11.95 -6.35
N VAL A 315 -5.42 -11.53 -6.40
CA VAL A 315 -6.32 -11.82 -7.54
C VAL A 315 -5.89 -11.04 -8.78
N ILE A 316 -5.58 -9.74 -8.65
CA ILE A 316 -5.07 -8.94 -9.78
C ILE A 316 -3.76 -9.53 -10.30
N ARG A 317 -2.88 -10.01 -9.41
CA ARG A 317 -1.64 -10.68 -9.78
C ARG A 317 -1.90 -12.00 -10.52
N SER A 318 -2.75 -12.89 -10.00
CA SER A 318 -3.06 -14.16 -10.69
C SER A 318 -3.71 -13.91 -12.05
N VAL A 319 -4.56 -12.89 -12.16
CA VAL A 319 -5.16 -12.49 -13.44
C VAL A 319 -4.11 -11.86 -14.36
N ALA A 320 -3.17 -11.07 -13.85
CA ALA A 320 -2.07 -10.49 -14.63
C ALA A 320 -1.09 -11.57 -15.13
N GLU A 321 -0.76 -12.56 -14.30
CA GLU A 321 0.06 -13.73 -14.67
C GLU A 321 -0.65 -14.56 -15.75
N ALA A 322 -1.94 -14.87 -15.58
CA ALA A 322 -2.72 -15.57 -16.59
C ALA A 322 -2.85 -14.77 -17.91
N LEU A 323 -2.97 -13.44 -17.83
CA LEU A 323 -2.99 -12.58 -19.02
C LEU A 323 -1.64 -12.53 -19.71
N ALA A 324 -0.53 -12.57 -18.97
CA ALA A 324 0.81 -12.61 -19.54
C ALA A 324 1.06 -13.95 -20.29
N GLU A 325 0.62 -15.08 -19.73
CA GLU A 325 0.67 -16.38 -20.41
C GLU A 325 -0.17 -16.39 -21.70
N GLU A 326 -1.43 -15.92 -21.64
CA GLU A 326 -2.28 -15.84 -22.83
C GLU A 326 -1.69 -14.90 -23.89
N LEU A 327 -1.06 -13.79 -23.48
CA LEU A 327 -0.39 -12.88 -24.40
C LEU A 327 0.81 -13.53 -25.09
N ASN A 328 1.59 -14.35 -24.37
CA ASN A 328 2.69 -15.11 -24.95
C ASN A 328 2.19 -16.14 -25.97
N HIS A 329 1.09 -16.84 -25.66
CA HIS A 329 0.43 -17.72 -26.62
C HIS A 329 -0.02 -17.00 -27.89
N ILE A 330 -0.58 -15.79 -27.77
CA ILE A 330 -0.96 -14.95 -28.92
C ILE A 330 0.27 -14.56 -29.75
N LYS A 331 1.38 -14.15 -29.11
CA LYS A 331 2.63 -13.81 -29.80
C LYS A 331 3.20 -15.00 -30.58
N ASP A 332 3.26 -16.17 -29.95
CA ASP A 332 3.77 -17.39 -30.58
C ASP A 332 2.89 -17.82 -31.77
N ALA A 333 1.57 -17.77 -31.60
CA ALA A 333 0.63 -18.06 -32.68
C ALA A 333 0.74 -17.07 -33.85
N LEU A 334 0.98 -15.78 -33.55
CA LEU A 334 1.19 -14.74 -34.55
C LEU A 334 2.49 -14.95 -35.34
N ASP A 335 3.61 -15.27 -34.66
CA ASP A 335 4.90 -15.55 -35.29
C ASP A 335 4.85 -16.82 -36.16
N LEU A 336 4.19 -17.89 -35.68
CA LEU A 336 3.99 -19.12 -36.45
C LEU A 336 3.10 -18.90 -37.69
N GLY A 337 2.03 -18.11 -37.54
CA GLY A 337 1.15 -17.71 -38.63
C GLY A 337 1.89 -16.89 -39.69
N ALA A 338 2.71 -15.93 -39.27
CA ALA A 338 3.50 -15.09 -40.16
C ALA A 338 4.60 -15.85 -40.92
N ARG A 339 5.10 -16.97 -40.36
CA ARG A 339 6.10 -17.84 -41.02
C ARG A 339 5.49 -18.90 -41.93
N GLY A 340 4.16 -18.92 -42.08
CA GLY A 340 3.45 -19.91 -42.91
C GLY A 340 3.56 -21.35 -42.39
N ALA A 341 3.89 -21.53 -41.10
CA ALA A 341 4.09 -22.84 -40.48
C ALA A 341 2.82 -23.41 -39.83
N SER A 342 1.72 -22.65 -39.80
CA SER A 342 0.43 -23.08 -39.26
C SER A 342 -0.26 -24.04 -40.22
N GLY A 343 0.01 -25.34 -40.08
CA GLY A 343 -0.81 -26.39 -40.68
C GLY A 343 -2.15 -26.50 -39.95
N ASP A 344 -3.24 -26.32 -40.71
CA ASP A 344 -4.66 -26.56 -40.38
C ASP A 344 -5.43 -25.55 -39.47
N ASP A 345 -6.43 -24.93 -40.10
CA ASP A 345 -7.79 -24.51 -39.66
C ASP A 345 -8.03 -23.58 -38.44
N GLU A 346 -7.07 -23.26 -37.59
CA GLU A 346 -7.21 -22.18 -36.59
C GLU A 346 -6.47 -20.90 -37.03
N GLY A 347 -6.77 -20.40 -38.22
CA GLY A 347 -6.12 -19.22 -38.82
C GLY A 347 -6.16 -17.95 -37.96
N PHE A 348 -5.79 -16.80 -38.54
CA PHE A 348 -5.76 -15.52 -37.80
C PHE A 348 -7.08 -15.13 -37.11
N ASP A 349 -8.21 -15.74 -37.50
CA ASP A 349 -9.49 -15.69 -36.78
C ASP A 349 -9.39 -16.14 -35.31
N GLY A 350 -8.71 -17.26 -35.03
CA GLY A 350 -8.53 -17.79 -33.67
C GLY A 350 -7.67 -16.85 -32.82
N ILE A 351 -6.61 -16.31 -33.42
CA ILE A 351 -5.73 -15.32 -32.80
C ILE A 351 -6.52 -14.04 -32.47
N ALA A 352 -7.34 -13.55 -33.40
CA ALA A 352 -8.21 -12.40 -33.19
C ALA A 352 -9.22 -12.62 -32.06
N ASP A 353 -9.79 -13.83 -31.94
CA ASP A 353 -10.69 -14.17 -30.85
C ASP A 353 -9.98 -14.21 -29.49
N SER A 354 -8.76 -14.75 -29.40
CA SER A 354 -7.94 -14.68 -28.18
C SER A 354 -7.57 -13.25 -27.81
N MET A 355 -7.18 -12.41 -28.78
CA MET A 355 -6.95 -10.97 -28.54
C MET A 355 -8.19 -10.27 -27.97
N ARG A 356 -9.39 -10.57 -28.48
CA ARG A 356 -10.64 -10.03 -27.93
C ARG A 356 -10.94 -10.51 -26.51
N LYS A 357 -10.65 -11.77 -26.19
CA LYS A 357 -10.80 -12.31 -24.82
C LYS A 357 -9.89 -11.56 -23.85
N VAL A 358 -8.61 -11.43 -24.17
CA VAL A 358 -7.64 -10.64 -23.39
C VAL A 358 -8.12 -9.20 -23.22
N ALA A 359 -8.59 -8.56 -24.29
CA ALA A 359 -9.11 -7.20 -24.22
C ALA A 359 -10.31 -7.03 -23.27
N ASN A 360 -11.21 -8.01 -23.21
CA ASN A 360 -12.33 -7.96 -22.27
C ASN A 360 -11.87 -8.09 -20.81
N THR A 361 -10.86 -8.91 -20.54
CA THR A 361 -10.26 -9.01 -19.20
C THR A 361 -9.51 -7.74 -18.81
N LEU A 362 -8.80 -7.09 -19.75
CA LEU A 362 -8.15 -5.79 -19.52
C LEU A 362 -9.17 -4.69 -19.13
N ILE A 363 -10.38 -4.71 -19.69
CA ILE A 363 -11.47 -3.78 -19.28
C ILE A 363 -11.86 -4.03 -17.83
N MET A 364 -11.98 -5.30 -17.42
CA MET A 364 -12.31 -5.66 -16.03
C MET A 364 -11.24 -5.18 -15.04
N LEU A 365 -9.98 -5.12 -15.47
CA LEU A 365 -8.85 -4.60 -14.68
C LEU A 365 -8.65 -3.07 -14.81
N GLY A 366 -9.56 -2.37 -15.50
CA GLY A 366 -9.49 -0.91 -15.65
C GLY A 366 -8.51 -0.40 -16.72
N LEU A 367 -7.80 -1.29 -17.42
CA LEU A 367 -6.86 -0.96 -18.51
C LEU A 367 -7.57 -0.66 -19.83
N SER A 368 -8.46 0.34 -19.82
CA SER A 368 -9.37 0.65 -20.93
C SER A 368 -8.65 1.04 -22.23
N LYS A 369 -7.50 1.73 -22.14
CA LYS A 369 -6.69 2.12 -23.30
C LYS A 369 -6.07 0.90 -23.99
N ALA A 370 -5.42 0.04 -23.21
CA ALA A 370 -4.83 -1.21 -23.69
C ALA A 370 -5.89 -2.13 -24.32
N ALA A 371 -7.05 -2.26 -23.66
CA ALA A 371 -8.17 -3.02 -24.21
C ALA A 371 -8.73 -2.47 -25.53
N GLY A 372 -8.83 -1.14 -25.66
CA GLY A 372 -9.29 -0.49 -26.89
C GLY A 372 -8.35 -0.77 -28.07
N LEU A 373 -7.05 -0.60 -27.84
CA LEU A 373 -6.02 -0.87 -28.84
C LEU A 373 -6.03 -2.35 -29.28
N PHE A 374 -6.14 -3.28 -28.33
CA PHE A 374 -6.13 -4.70 -28.61
C PHE A 374 -7.39 -5.16 -29.37
N LYS A 375 -8.56 -4.54 -29.10
CA LYS A 375 -9.77 -4.77 -29.90
C LYS A 375 -9.61 -4.28 -31.33
N GLU A 376 -9.09 -3.06 -31.52
CA GLU A 376 -8.83 -2.50 -32.85
C GLU A 376 -7.90 -3.42 -33.66
N LYS A 377 -6.78 -3.84 -33.06
CA LYS A 377 -5.83 -4.73 -33.74
C LYS A 377 -6.36 -6.15 -33.95
N SER A 378 -7.25 -6.64 -33.09
CA SER A 378 -7.92 -7.93 -33.33
C SER A 378 -8.77 -7.91 -34.62
N ASP A 379 -9.36 -6.76 -34.97
CA ASP A 379 -10.14 -6.62 -36.21
C ASP A 379 -9.24 -6.59 -37.44
N VAL A 380 -8.03 -6.05 -37.32
CA VAL A 380 -7.00 -6.09 -38.36
C VAL A 380 -6.52 -7.52 -38.58
N VAL A 381 -6.12 -8.21 -37.51
CA VAL A 381 -5.68 -9.62 -37.53
C VAL A 381 -6.79 -10.54 -38.02
N ARG A 382 -8.07 -10.20 -37.86
CA ARG A 382 -9.16 -11.01 -38.43
C ARG A 382 -9.19 -11.03 -39.95
N ASN A 383 -8.72 -9.97 -40.60
CA ASN A 383 -8.75 -9.86 -42.07
C ASN A 383 -7.50 -10.43 -42.74
N TRP A 384 -6.62 -11.06 -41.96
CA TRP A 384 -5.33 -11.57 -42.38
C TRP A 384 -5.45 -12.96 -43.02
N SER A 385 -4.71 -13.17 -44.10
CA SER A 385 -4.61 -14.46 -44.80
C SER A 385 -3.15 -14.95 -44.75
N ALA A 386 -2.94 -16.26 -44.60
CA ALA A 386 -1.59 -16.84 -44.51
C ALA A 386 -0.75 -16.67 -45.79
N GLU A 387 -1.39 -16.33 -46.92
CA GLU A 387 -0.71 -16.10 -48.21
C GLU A 387 -0.34 -14.63 -48.43
N ASP A 388 -0.95 -13.67 -47.71
CA ASP A 388 -0.85 -12.23 -47.98
C ASP A 388 -0.02 -11.43 -46.94
N ILE A 389 0.37 -12.03 -45.80
CA ILE A 389 1.08 -11.31 -44.73
C ILE A 389 2.58 -11.46 -44.85
N ASP A 390 3.22 -10.30 -45.00
CA ASP A 390 4.66 -10.14 -44.84
C ASP A 390 4.98 -9.75 -43.38
N PRO A 391 5.82 -10.54 -42.67
CA PRO A 391 6.32 -10.17 -41.34
C PRO A 391 7.03 -8.80 -41.29
N GLU A 392 7.53 -8.30 -42.42
CA GLU A 392 8.17 -6.98 -42.52
C GLU A 392 7.17 -5.84 -42.83
N SER A 393 5.88 -6.15 -43.00
CA SER A 393 4.85 -5.15 -43.33
C SER A 393 4.60 -4.14 -42.20
N GLU A 394 4.22 -2.92 -42.59
CA GLU A 394 3.81 -1.89 -41.63
C GLU A 394 2.59 -2.32 -40.81
N GLU A 395 1.66 -3.07 -41.42
CA GLU A 395 0.48 -3.61 -40.73
C GLU A 395 0.86 -4.60 -39.63
N PHE A 396 1.78 -5.53 -39.89
CA PHE A 396 2.29 -6.48 -38.89
C PHE A 396 3.00 -5.77 -37.74
N ASN A 397 3.85 -4.80 -38.05
CA ASN A 397 4.54 -3.99 -37.05
C ASN A 397 3.55 -3.27 -36.11
N THR A 398 2.45 -2.72 -36.64
CA THR A 398 1.46 -2.04 -35.78
C THR A 398 0.73 -2.98 -34.81
N VAL A 399 0.63 -4.27 -35.14
CA VAL A 399 0.07 -5.30 -34.24
C VAL A 399 1.10 -5.71 -33.19
N ALA A 400 2.37 -5.83 -33.57
CA ALA A 400 3.48 -6.08 -32.65
C ALA A 400 3.63 -4.94 -31.62
N ASP A 401 3.55 -3.68 -32.05
CA ASP A 401 3.58 -2.52 -31.16
C ASP A 401 2.42 -2.54 -30.15
N ALA A 402 1.23 -2.95 -30.59
CA ALA A 402 0.08 -3.09 -29.71
C ALA A 402 0.25 -4.23 -28.71
N LEU A 403 0.83 -5.37 -29.11
CA LEU A 403 1.17 -6.47 -28.22
C LEU A 403 2.17 -6.02 -27.15
N LEU A 404 3.20 -5.26 -27.52
CA LEU A 404 4.19 -4.71 -26.59
C LEU A 404 3.58 -3.70 -25.62
N TYR A 405 2.72 -2.80 -26.12
CA TYR A 405 2.01 -1.84 -25.26
C TYR A 405 1.11 -2.53 -24.24
N VAL A 406 0.39 -3.58 -24.65
CA VAL A 406 -0.48 -4.37 -23.77
C VAL A 406 0.36 -5.17 -22.77
N GLU A 407 1.45 -5.80 -23.19
CA GLU A 407 2.39 -6.49 -22.31
C GLU A 407 2.89 -5.57 -21.20
N ASN A 408 3.37 -4.38 -21.58
CA ASN A 408 3.86 -3.41 -20.62
C ASN A 408 2.75 -2.92 -19.69
N SER A 409 1.54 -2.72 -20.19
CA SER A 409 0.38 -2.36 -19.37
C SER A 409 0.04 -3.43 -18.34
N ILE A 410 0.11 -4.71 -18.71
CA ILE A 410 -0.08 -5.85 -17.78
C ILE A 410 1.07 -5.90 -16.76
N ALA A 411 2.31 -5.67 -17.20
CA ALA A 411 3.48 -5.66 -16.31
C ALA A 411 3.40 -4.59 -15.21
N THR A 412 2.72 -3.45 -15.45
CA THR A 412 2.47 -2.44 -14.40
C THR A 412 1.51 -2.89 -13.31
N LEU A 413 0.69 -3.93 -13.56
CA LEU A 413 -0.26 -4.47 -12.58
C LEU A 413 0.39 -5.45 -11.58
N SER A 414 1.59 -5.94 -11.85
CA SER A 414 2.38 -6.75 -10.91
C SER A 414 3.38 -5.86 -10.16
N PRO A 415 3.14 -5.50 -8.89
CA PRO A 415 4.09 -4.71 -8.12
C PRO A 415 5.39 -5.49 -7.94
N ARG A 416 6.48 -5.03 -8.56
CA ARG A 416 7.82 -5.63 -8.42
C ARG A 416 8.36 -5.37 -7.02
N ARG A 417 8.88 -6.41 -6.36
CA ARG A 417 9.40 -6.34 -4.98
C ARG A 417 10.89 -6.05 -5.03
N GLY A 418 11.28 -4.80 -4.72
CA GLY A 418 12.69 -4.46 -4.55
C GLY A 418 12.91 -3.04 -4.02
N PRO A 419 14.07 -2.74 -3.40
CA PRO A 419 14.41 -1.42 -2.85
C PRO A 419 14.34 -0.28 -3.87
N ASP A 420 14.48 -0.61 -5.16
CA ASP A 420 14.52 0.34 -6.27
C ASP A 420 13.19 0.48 -7.03
N SER A 421 12.03 0.00 -6.53
CA SER A 421 10.77 0.10 -7.30
C SER A 421 10.42 1.54 -7.76
N ASN A 422 10.93 2.56 -7.07
CA ASN A 422 10.83 3.98 -7.46
C ASN A 422 11.80 4.43 -8.57
N LEU A 423 12.96 3.78 -8.74
CA LEU A 423 13.88 4.02 -9.87
C LEU A 423 13.37 3.38 -11.17
N TYR A 424 12.53 2.36 -11.05
CA TYR A 424 11.94 1.64 -12.20
C TYR A 424 10.67 2.28 -12.75
N SER A 425 9.92 3.07 -11.99
CA SER A 425 8.68 3.71 -12.50
C SER A 425 8.96 4.72 -13.61
N SER A 426 10.00 5.56 -13.45
CA SER A 426 10.39 6.54 -14.47
C SER A 426 10.97 5.92 -15.75
N LYS A 427 11.69 4.79 -15.64
CA LYS A 427 12.31 4.10 -16.78
C LYS A 427 11.41 3.05 -17.44
N ALA A 428 10.42 2.51 -16.73
CA ALA A 428 9.36 1.73 -17.35
C ALA A 428 8.55 2.62 -18.30
N GLU A 429 8.30 3.88 -17.94
CA GLU A 429 7.68 4.87 -18.84
C GLU A 429 8.56 5.18 -20.08
N GLU A 430 9.89 5.28 -19.93
CA GLU A 430 10.83 5.45 -21.05
C GLU A 430 10.95 4.20 -21.95
N ALA A 431 11.03 2.99 -21.37
CA ALA A 431 11.07 1.73 -22.12
C ALA A 431 9.76 1.46 -22.87
N ILE A 432 8.62 1.82 -22.27
CA ILE A 432 7.30 1.83 -22.92
C ILE A 432 7.29 2.79 -24.11
N HIS A 433 7.94 3.95 -23.98
CA HIS A 433 8.03 4.96 -25.03
C HIS A 433 8.96 4.55 -26.19
N ASP A 434 10.03 3.79 -25.91
CA ASP A 434 10.99 3.31 -26.91
C ASP A 434 10.59 1.96 -27.55
N GLY A 435 9.39 1.44 -27.26
CA GLY A 435 8.88 0.19 -27.83
C GLY A 435 9.60 -1.06 -27.32
N ILE A 436 10.24 -0.97 -26.14
CA ILE A 436 10.97 -2.10 -25.54
C ILE A 436 10.05 -2.80 -24.53
N SER A 437 10.03 -4.13 -24.59
CA SER A 437 9.33 -4.95 -23.62
C SER A 437 10.03 -4.88 -22.25
N VAL A 438 9.31 -4.38 -21.24
CA VAL A 438 9.83 -4.22 -19.87
C VAL A 438 10.02 -5.57 -19.19
N THR A 439 9.35 -6.63 -19.67
CA THR A 439 9.55 -8.02 -19.21
C THR A 439 10.84 -8.60 -19.80
N GLN A 440 11.11 -8.41 -21.10
CA GLN A 440 12.36 -8.89 -21.72
C GLN A 440 13.61 -8.21 -21.17
N LEU A 441 13.53 -6.92 -20.84
CA LEU A 441 14.62 -6.22 -20.17
C LEU A 441 14.92 -6.83 -18.80
N ASP A 442 13.89 -7.23 -18.06
CA ASP A 442 14.03 -7.89 -16.76
C ASP A 442 14.60 -9.30 -16.90
N ASP A 443 14.14 -10.08 -17.87
CA ASP A 443 14.67 -11.42 -18.14
C ASP A 443 16.15 -11.35 -18.54
N ALA A 444 16.50 -10.41 -19.42
CA ALA A 444 17.90 -10.16 -19.78
C ALA A 444 18.74 -9.79 -18.55
N ARG A 445 18.22 -8.96 -17.64
CA ARG A 445 18.89 -8.62 -16.38
C ARG A 445 19.05 -9.84 -15.47
N ARG A 446 18.00 -10.65 -15.30
CA ARG A 446 18.04 -11.90 -14.51
C ARG A 446 19.09 -12.88 -15.04
N VAL A 447 19.19 -13.03 -16.35
CA VAL A 447 20.24 -13.87 -16.97
C VAL A 447 21.63 -13.33 -16.65
N VAL A 448 21.84 -12.01 -16.73
CA VAL A 448 23.14 -11.40 -16.38
C VAL A 448 23.45 -11.55 -14.89
N VAL A 449 22.46 -11.42 -14.01
CA VAL A 449 22.61 -11.67 -12.57
C VAL A 449 22.98 -13.13 -12.31
N GLY A 450 22.28 -14.08 -12.93
CA GLY A 450 22.57 -15.51 -12.80
C GLY A 450 23.98 -15.87 -13.28
N GLU A 451 24.43 -15.31 -14.40
CA GLU A 451 25.78 -15.50 -14.93
C GLU A 451 26.84 -14.89 -13.99
N ALA A 452 26.58 -13.69 -13.45
CA ALA A 452 27.45 -13.04 -12.47
C ALA A 452 27.60 -13.90 -11.21
N ARG A 453 26.51 -14.44 -10.67
CA ARG A 453 26.53 -15.35 -9.50
C ARG A 453 27.25 -16.66 -9.80
N ALA A 454 27.05 -17.25 -10.97
CA ALA A 454 27.78 -18.43 -11.40
C ALA A 454 29.30 -18.15 -11.45
N GLY A 455 29.70 -16.99 -11.97
CA GLY A 455 31.09 -16.52 -11.96
C GLY A 455 31.66 -16.35 -10.55
N LEU A 456 30.92 -15.72 -9.63
CA LEU A 456 31.34 -15.58 -8.23
C LEU A 456 31.46 -16.94 -7.53
N SER A 457 30.54 -17.87 -7.77
CA SER A 457 30.60 -19.24 -7.23
C SER A 457 31.85 -19.98 -7.70
N LEU A 458 32.22 -19.84 -8.99
CA LEU A 458 33.46 -20.41 -9.53
C LEU A 458 34.70 -19.78 -8.88
N ALA A 459 34.72 -18.47 -8.69
CA ALA A 459 35.80 -17.77 -7.99
C ALA A 459 35.95 -18.26 -6.55
N LYS A 460 34.85 -18.39 -5.79
CA LYS A 460 34.85 -18.93 -4.41
C LYS A 460 35.47 -20.32 -4.36
N ARG A 461 35.05 -21.24 -5.23
CA ARG A 461 35.59 -22.63 -5.27
C ARG A 461 37.08 -22.67 -5.59
N ALA A 462 37.54 -21.83 -6.51
CA ALA A 462 38.96 -21.72 -6.85
C ALA A 462 39.78 -21.17 -5.68
N ILE A 463 39.24 -20.19 -4.95
CA ILE A 463 39.84 -19.66 -3.72
C ILE A 463 39.92 -20.72 -2.62
N THR A 464 38.87 -21.51 -2.41
CA THR A 464 38.90 -22.65 -1.47
C THR A 464 39.95 -23.68 -1.87
N SER A 465 40.01 -24.04 -3.16
CA SER A 465 41.01 -24.99 -3.67
C SER A 465 42.44 -24.48 -3.49
N PHE A 466 42.67 -23.18 -3.64
CA PHE A 466 43.95 -22.53 -3.37
C PHE A 466 44.37 -22.63 -1.90
N MET A 467 43.42 -22.48 -0.96
CA MET A 467 43.68 -22.66 0.47
C MET A 467 44.00 -24.12 0.82
N ASP A 468 43.24 -25.06 0.27
CA ASP A 468 43.38 -26.50 0.56
C ASP A 468 44.65 -27.13 -0.07
N SER A 469 45.18 -26.53 -1.13
CA SER A 469 46.36 -26.99 -1.88
C SER A 469 47.68 -26.43 -1.34
N ASN A 470 47.70 -25.93 -0.10
CA ASN A 470 48.87 -25.31 0.52
C ASN A 470 49.40 -24.11 -0.30
N TRP A 471 48.48 -23.26 -0.77
CA TRP A 471 48.74 -22.04 -1.50
C TRP A 471 49.26 -22.23 -2.94
N ASP A 472 48.82 -23.27 -3.65
CA ASP A 472 49.17 -23.45 -5.06
C ASP A 472 48.41 -22.47 -5.97
N GLY A 473 49.10 -21.40 -6.37
CA GLY A 473 48.57 -20.35 -7.25
C GLY A 473 48.06 -20.83 -8.62
N MET A 474 48.33 -22.08 -9.03
CA MET A 474 47.73 -22.65 -10.26
C MET A 474 46.19 -22.63 -10.20
N HIS A 475 45.60 -22.81 -9.02
CA HIS A 475 44.16 -22.76 -8.82
C HIS A 475 43.54 -21.37 -9.06
N LEU A 476 44.33 -20.30 -8.95
CA LEU A 476 43.85 -18.92 -9.10
C LEU A 476 43.95 -18.38 -10.52
N ASN A 477 44.63 -19.05 -11.46
CA ASN A 477 44.93 -18.51 -12.79
C ASN A 477 43.71 -18.01 -13.58
N ASN A 478 42.56 -18.68 -13.43
CA ASN A 478 41.34 -18.31 -14.15
C ASN A 478 40.47 -17.30 -13.37
N VAL A 479 40.72 -17.10 -12.08
CA VAL A 479 39.88 -16.27 -11.21
C VAL A 479 39.84 -14.80 -11.67
N PRO A 480 40.97 -14.15 -12.03
CA PRO A 480 40.94 -12.77 -12.52
C PRO A 480 40.07 -12.57 -13.75
N VAL A 481 40.12 -13.50 -14.71
CA VAL A 481 39.29 -13.44 -15.93
C VAL A 481 37.81 -13.59 -15.59
N THR A 482 37.48 -14.53 -14.70
CA THR A 482 36.11 -14.73 -14.22
C THR A 482 35.58 -13.47 -13.51
N LEU A 483 36.35 -12.88 -12.58
CA LEU A 483 35.94 -11.67 -11.87
C LEU A 483 35.83 -10.45 -12.78
N LYS A 484 36.68 -10.31 -13.81
CA LYS A 484 36.51 -9.27 -14.85
C LYS A 484 35.22 -9.44 -15.65
N SER A 485 34.82 -10.69 -15.94
CA SER A 485 33.53 -10.97 -16.59
C SER A 485 32.37 -10.56 -15.70
N VAL A 486 32.41 -10.96 -14.43
CA VAL A 486 31.41 -10.56 -13.42
C VAL A 486 31.34 -9.03 -13.31
N TRP A 487 32.48 -8.35 -13.20
CA TRP A 487 32.56 -6.89 -13.19
C TRP A 487 31.86 -6.27 -14.41
N GLY A 488 32.12 -6.77 -15.61
CA GLY A 488 31.48 -6.28 -16.84
C GLY A 488 29.95 -6.42 -16.80
N GLY A 489 29.46 -7.56 -16.30
CA GLY A 489 28.03 -7.78 -16.07
C GLY A 489 27.43 -6.78 -15.07
N LEU A 490 28.14 -6.52 -13.96
CA LEU A 490 27.69 -5.56 -12.93
C LEU A 490 27.68 -4.11 -13.45
N VAL A 491 28.68 -3.72 -14.25
CA VAL A 491 28.69 -2.40 -14.91
C VAL A 491 27.53 -2.27 -15.88
N PHE A 492 27.24 -3.31 -16.67
CA PHE A 492 26.09 -3.33 -17.57
C PHE A 492 24.75 -3.17 -16.82
N LEU A 493 24.62 -3.82 -15.66
CA LEU A 493 23.48 -3.68 -14.74
C LEU A 493 23.46 -2.33 -13.99
N GLN A 494 24.44 -1.45 -14.19
CA GLN A 494 24.62 -0.18 -13.47
C GLN A 494 24.81 -0.34 -11.95
N LEU A 495 25.24 -1.52 -11.49
CA LEU A 495 25.53 -1.82 -10.09
C LEU A 495 26.94 -1.36 -9.73
N GLN A 496 27.16 -0.04 -9.75
CA GLN A 496 28.50 0.54 -9.65
C GLN A 496 29.23 0.17 -8.36
N ARG A 497 28.53 0.13 -7.22
CA ARG A 497 29.12 -0.29 -5.93
C ARG A 497 29.63 -1.73 -5.99
N ALA A 498 28.78 -2.65 -6.45
CA ALA A 498 29.14 -4.07 -6.58
C ALA A 498 30.27 -4.29 -7.60
N ALA A 499 30.22 -3.60 -8.73
CA ALA A 499 31.29 -3.62 -9.72
C ALA A 499 32.62 -3.17 -9.10
N ALA A 500 32.62 -2.06 -8.36
CA ALA A 500 33.84 -1.53 -7.75
C ALA A 500 34.46 -2.50 -6.72
N VAL A 501 33.63 -3.20 -5.91
CA VAL A 501 34.09 -4.26 -5.00
C VAL A 501 34.73 -5.42 -5.78
N VAL A 502 34.04 -5.96 -6.79
CA VAL A 502 34.54 -7.08 -7.59
C VAL A 502 35.84 -6.75 -8.32
N ASN A 503 35.96 -5.52 -8.84
CA ASN A 503 37.20 -5.04 -9.46
C ASN A 503 38.35 -4.95 -8.43
N SER A 504 38.04 -4.58 -7.19
CA SER A 504 39.02 -4.54 -6.11
C SER A 504 39.46 -5.96 -5.70
N CYS A 505 38.52 -6.92 -5.61
CA CYS A 505 38.83 -8.34 -5.40
C CYS A 505 39.74 -8.89 -6.50
N GLU A 506 39.45 -8.55 -7.76
CA GLU A 506 40.26 -8.99 -8.90
C GLU A 506 41.69 -8.45 -8.82
N ALA A 507 41.84 -7.15 -8.55
CA ALA A 507 43.14 -6.50 -8.39
C ALA A 507 43.94 -7.09 -7.22
N PHE A 508 43.27 -7.45 -6.12
CA PHE A 508 43.89 -8.13 -4.98
C PHE A 508 44.44 -9.50 -5.40
N ILE A 509 43.63 -10.33 -6.03
CA ILE A 509 44.03 -11.69 -6.46
C ILE A 509 45.17 -11.62 -7.49
N GLU A 510 45.04 -10.75 -8.50
CA GLU A 510 46.04 -10.65 -9.57
C GLU A 510 47.39 -10.14 -9.03
N ASN A 511 47.38 -9.07 -8.25
CA ASN A 511 48.62 -8.41 -7.84
C ASN A 511 49.24 -9.05 -6.60
N LYS A 512 48.44 -9.44 -5.59
CA LYS A 512 48.97 -9.97 -4.32
C LYS A 512 49.05 -11.48 -4.26
N LEU A 513 48.12 -12.24 -4.85
CA LEU A 513 48.15 -13.69 -4.76
C LEU A 513 48.89 -14.36 -5.92
N ILE A 514 48.84 -13.78 -7.13
CA ILE A 514 49.45 -14.37 -8.33
C ILE A 514 50.83 -13.79 -8.63
N LYS A 515 50.95 -12.46 -8.75
CA LYS A 515 52.20 -11.77 -9.15
C LYS A 515 53.21 -11.64 -8.00
N ASP A 516 52.77 -11.21 -6.83
CA ASP A 516 53.63 -10.96 -5.67
C ASP A 516 53.66 -12.16 -4.70
N ARG A 517 54.36 -13.24 -5.08
CA ARG A 517 54.48 -14.47 -4.28
C ARG A 517 55.52 -14.40 -3.15
N SER A 518 55.96 -13.21 -2.74
CA SER A 518 57.03 -13.06 -1.75
C SER A 518 56.59 -13.42 -0.32
N GLU A 519 55.29 -13.28 -0.02
CA GLU A 519 54.70 -13.61 1.28
C GLU A 519 53.56 -14.61 1.09
N THR A 520 53.53 -15.67 1.89
CA THR A 520 52.41 -16.62 1.91
C THR A 520 51.19 -15.97 2.54
N PRO A 521 50.00 -16.06 1.93
CA PRO A 521 48.78 -15.50 2.51
C PRO A 521 48.46 -16.10 3.88
N THR A 522 47.84 -15.33 4.76
CA THR A 522 47.32 -15.84 6.02
C THR A 522 45.87 -16.32 5.85
N PRO A 523 45.41 -17.34 6.61
CA PRO A 523 44.02 -17.78 6.56
C PRO A 523 43.01 -16.66 6.81
N ALA A 524 43.30 -15.75 7.76
CA ALA A 524 42.44 -14.60 8.07
C ALA A 524 42.25 -13.66 6.85
N LEU A 525 43.32 -13.42 6.08
CA LEU A 525 43.26 -12.58 4.89
C LEU A 525 42.38 -13.20 3.79
N MET A 526 42.36 -14.53 3.68
CA MET A 526 41.47 -15.21 2.73
C MET A 526 40.02 -15.21 3.18
N GLU A 527 39.79 -15.25 4.50
CA GLU A 527 38.46 -15.13 5.10
C GLU A 527 37.85 -13.76 4.75
N THR A 528 38.61 -12.67 4.93
CA THR A 528 38.19 -11.31 4.53
C THR A 528 37.88 -11.20 3.03
N LEU A 529 38.66 -11.84 2.16
CA LEU A 529 38.37 -11.87 0.72
C LEU A 529 37.09 -12.66 0.40
N ALA A 530 36.87 -13.78 1.10
CA ALA A 530 35.67 -14.58 0.96
C ALA A 530 34.42 -13.83 1.42
N ASP A 531 34.52 -13.03 2.48
CA ASP A 531 33.45 -12.16 2.98
C ASP A 531 33.06 -11.11 1.92
N ALA A 532 34.04 -10.43 1.31
CA ALA A 532 33.76 -9.45 0.24
C ALA A 532 33.01 -10.08 -0.95
N ILE A 533 33.48 -11.23 -1.44
CA ILE A 533 32.85 -11.95 -2.56
C ILE A 533 31.47 -12.50 -2.17
N THR A 534 31.30 -12.92 -0.91
CA THR A 534 30.03 -13.45 -0.41
C THR A 534 29.00 -12.37 -0.19
N SER A 535 29.39 -11.19 0.29
CA SER A 535 28.51 -10.03 0.40
C SER A 535 27.98 -9.57 -0.95
N VAL A 536 28.82 -9.58 -2.01
CA VAL A 536 28.36 -9.28 -3.37
C VAL A 536 27.42 -10.37 -3.91
N ASP A 537 27.75 -11.65 -3.70
CA ASP A 537 26.87 -12.76 -4.11
C ASP A 537 25.51 -12.71 -3.41
N TYR A 538 25.49 -12.39 -2.11
CA TYR A 538 24.26 -12.21 -1.33
C TYR A 538 23.46 -10.98 -1.78
N TYR A 539 24.15 -9.90 -2.14
CA TYR A 539 23.53 -8.72 -2.75
C TYR A 539 22.85 -9.07 -4.10
N LEU A 540 23.46 -9.91 -4.92
CA LEU A 540 22.87 -10.37 -6.18
C LEU A 540 21.73 -11.38 -5.96
N GLU A 541 21.85 -12.27 -4.98
CA GLU A 541 20.80 -13.21 -4.60
C GLU A 541 19.51 -12.51 -4.18
N GLY A 542 19.63 -11.43 -3.39
CA GLY A 542 18.45 -10.66 -3.00
C GLY A 542 17.75 -9.95 -4.17
N MET A 543 18.47 -9.66 -5.26
CA MET A 543 17.88 -9.15 -6.50
C MET A 543 17.19 -10.24 -7.34
N GLU A 544 17.63 -11.49 -7.24
CA GLU A 544 17.03 -12.63 -7.96
C GLU A 544 15.75 -13.10 -7.28
N ASP A 545 15.73 -13.13 -5.94
CA ASP A 545 14.62 -13.61 -5.11
C ASP A 545 13.64 -12.49 -4.67
N ASP A 546 13.79 -11.25 -5.18
CA ASP A 546 12.96 -10.10 -4.78
C ASP A 546 12.96 -9.86 -3.24
N LYS A 547 14.08 -10.20 -2.57
CA LYS A 547 14.25 -10.07 -1.12
C LYS A 547 14.80 -8.67 -0.77
N PRO A 548 14.25 -7.99 0.25
CA PRO A 548 14.82 -6.73 0.72
C PRO A 548 16.19 -6.99 1.35
N ILE A 549 17.22 -6.43 0.74
CA ILE A 549 18.60 -6.53 1.21
C ILE A 549 18.85 -5.37 2.16
N GLY A 550 19.44 -5.64 3.33
CA GLY A 550 19.87 -4.56 4.23
C GLY A 550 20.94 -3.70 3.54
N GLU A 551 20.78 -2.38 3.59
CA GLU A 551 21.71 -1.41 2.98
C GLU A 551 23.18 -1.64 3.38
N GLY A 552 23.42 -2.25 4.54
CA GLY A 552 24.75 -2.52 5.09
C GLY A 552 25.53 -3.70 4.47
N ILE A 553 24.95 -4.56 3.64
CA ILE A 553 25.71 -5.71 3.09
C ILE A 553 26.88 -5.26 2.21
N MET A 554 26.67 -4.16 1.47
CA MET A 554 27.69 -3.59 0.59
C MET A 554 28.74 -2.82 1.37
N ASP A 555 28.38 -2.25 2.51
CA ASP A 555 29.32 -1.58 3.41
C ASP A 555 30.32 -2.59 3.98
N VAL A 556 29.84 -3.79 4.37
CA VAL A 556 30.71 -4.90 4.80
C VAL A 556 31.68 -5.29 3.69
N ALA A 557 31.21 -5.41 2.44
CA ALA A 557 32.07 -5.77 1.32
C ALA A 557 33.16 -4.71 1.04
N GLU A 558 32.81 -3.43 1.16
CA GLU A 558 33.74 -2.31 1.00
C GLU A 558 34.76 -2.24 2.15
N GLU A 559 34.35 -2.48 3.40
CA GLU A 559 35.21 -2.56 4.58
C GLU A 559 36.19 -3.73 4.48
N SER A 560 35.73 -4.93 4.08
CA SER A 560 36.59 -6.09 3.85
C SER A 560 37.69 -5.79 2.83
N MET A 561 37.36 -5.13 1.71
CA MET A 561 38.37 -4.76 0.70
C MET A 561 39.32 -3.67 1.18
N GLN A 562 38.86 -2.77 2.05
CA GLN A 562 39.71 -1.78 2.71
C GLN A 562 40.72 -2.43 3.68
N GLU A 563 40.29 -3.42 4.47
CA GLU A 563 41.17 -4.20 5.37
C GLU A 563 42.28 -4.93 4.61
N LEU A 564 41.98 -5.42 3.40
CA LEU A 564 42.94 -6.06 2.49
C LEU A 564 43.96 -5.09 1.87
N GLY A 565 43.80 -3.77 2.09
CA GLY A 565 44.65 -2.73 1.50
C GLY A 565 44.32 -2.41 0.04
N PHE A 566 43.15 -2.85 -0.45
CA PHE A 566 42.64 -2.58 -1.79
C PHE A 566 41.30 -1.85 -1.69
N PRO A 567 41.28 -0.59 -1.21
CA PRO A 567 40.04 0.14 -0.98
C PRO A 567 39.28 0.36 -2.29
N VAL A 568 37.97 0.21 -2.20
CA VAL A 568 37.05 0.42 -3.31
C VAL A 568 37.07 1.90 -3.70
N LYS A 569 37.61 2.21 -4.88
CA LYS A 569 37.54 3.57 -5.44
C LYS A 569 36.22 3.72 -6.17
N ALA A 570 35.41 4.70 -5.79
CA ALA A 570 34.25 5.10 -6.56
C ALA A 570 34.69 5.45 -8.00
N ALA A 571 34.10 4.78 -8.99
CA ALA A 571 34.33 5.03 -10.40
C ALA A 571 33.60 6.29 -10.88
#